data_AF-A0A5C7Q0M0-F1
#
_entry.id   AF-A0A5C7Q0M0-F1
#
_cell.length_a   1.000
_cell.length_b   1.000
_cell.length_c   1.000
_cell.angle_alpha   90.00
_cell.angle_beta   90.00
_cell.angle_gamma   90.00
#
_symmetry.space_group_name_H-M   'P 1'
#
loop_
_entity.id
_entity.type
_entity.pdbx_description
1 polymer ?
#
loop_
_entity_poly.entity_id
_entity_poly.type
_entity_poly.pdbx_seq_one_letter_code
_entity_poly.pdbx_strand_id
1 'polypeptide(L)'
;MGKTLALKAPDGRVAIMTVADGEGYEEKAIASFSATKFVPVSITEIDPATVPQDRTFRDAWSFDHEAKAFDHDMGRARETHRQALRVQRTPLLATLDVEISKAVAKGDSKAITDVEKERQRLRDITKDPRIDAAATVDDLKAITL
;
A
#
# COMPACT_ATOMS: atom_id res chain seq x y z
N MET A 1 -4.36 30.38 6.10
CA MET A 1 -4.70 28.98 5.78
C MET A 1 -3.42 28.37 5.27
N GLY A 2 -2.82 27.44 6.03
CA GLY A 2 -1.45 26.98 5.77
C GLY A 2 -1.23 26.39 4.37
N LYS A 3 0.01 26.45 3.88
CA LYS A 3 0.41 25.89 2.58
C LYS A 3 0.55 24.37 2.65
N THR A 4 0.20 23.68 1.56
CA THR A 4 0.41 22.23 1.43
C THR A 4 1.55 21.98 0.45
N LEU A 5 2.50 21.16 0.88
CA LEU A 5 3.73 20.85 0.14
C LEU A 5 3.76 19.36 -0.20
N ALA A 6 4.06 19.04 -1.46
CA ALA A 6 4.48 17.73 -1.91
C ALA A 6 6.02 17.66 -1.86
N LEU A 7 6.54 16.75 -1.05
CA LEU A 7 7.96 16.51 -0.87
C LEU A 7 8.29 15.17 -1.53
N LYS A 8 9.19 15.13 -2.50
CA LYS A 8 9.64 13.89 -3.15
C LYS A 8 11.02 13.51 -2.68
N ALA A 9 11.19 12.26 -2.28
CA ALA A 9 12.47 11.67 -1.89
C ALA A 9 13.27 11.19 -3.11
N PRO A 10 14.59 10.95 -2.97
CA PRO A 10 15.44 10.42 -4.04
C PRO A 10 14.97 9.06 -4.59
N ASP A 11 14.33 8.25 -3.75
CA ASP A 11 13.76 6.97 -4.13
C ASP A 11 12.38 7.10 -4.83
N GLY A 12 11.88 8.32 -5.01
CA GLY A 12 10.59 8.60 -5.66
C GLY A 12 9.39 8.61 -4.72
N ARG A 13 9.54 8.27 -3.43
CA ARG A 13 8.44 8.36 -2.46
C ARG A 13 7.99 9.80 -2.27
N VAL A 14 6.70 9.96 -1.96
CA VAL A 14 6.09 11.27 -1.75
C VAL A 14 5.59 11.40 -0.31
N ALA A 15 5.93 12.52 0.32
CA ALA A 15 5.35 12.97 1.56
C ALA A 15 4.53 14.23 1.32
N ILE A 16 3.43 14.37 2.06
CA ILE A 16 2.58 15.55 2.02
C ILE A 16 2.67 16.22 3.38
N MET A 17 2.95 17.51 3.37
CA MET A 17 3.14 18.31 4.57
C MET A 17 2.30 19.58 4.49
N THR A 18 1.55 19.88 5.54
CA THR A 18 0.87 21.17 5.67
C THR A 18 1.66 22.03 6.65
N VAL A 19 2.02 23.24 6.24
CA VAL A 19 2.81 24.19 7.01
C VAL A 19 1.96 25.39 7.34
N ALA A 20 2.03 25.88 8.58
CA ALA A 20 1.35 27.11 8.98
C ALA A 20 1.90 28.33 8.22
N ASP A 21 1.06 29.34 8.01
CA ASP A 21 1.51 30.59 7.38
C ASP A 21 2.44 31.37 8.30
N GLY A 22 3.56 31.82 7.74
CA GLY A 22 4.51 32.71 8.39
C GLY A 22 5.93 32.53 7.88
N GLU A 23 6.74 33.57 8.02
CA GLU A 23 8.13 33.58 7.58
C GLU A 23 8.97 32.53 8.33
N GLY A 24 9.72 31.71 7.61
CA GLY A 24 10.63 30.69 8.17
C GLY A 24 9.96 29.42 8.73
N TYR A 25 8.62 29.28 8.70
CA TYR A 25 7.96 28.04 9.15
C TYR A 25 8.20 26.88 8.19
N GLU A 26 8.26 27.14 6.88
CA GLU A 26 8.55 26.13 5.86
C GLU A 26 9.93 25.50 6.08
N GLU A 27 10.96 26.33 6.21
CA GLU A 27 12.35 25.88 6.41
C GLU A 27 12.50 25.09 7.71
N LYS A 28 11.88 25.56 8.80
CA LYS A 28 11.87 24.84 10.08
C LYS A 28 11.14 23.50 9.99
N ALA A 29 9.98 23.46 9.30
CA ALA A 29 9.20 22.24 9.13
C ALA A 29 9.95 21.23 8.25
N ILE A 30 10.54 21.67 7.14
CA ILE A 30 11.36 20.84 6.24
C ILE A 30 12.59 20.31 6.99
N ALA A 31 13.31 21.17 7.73
CA ALA A 31 14.47 20.77 8.52
C ALA A 31 14.12 19.74 9.60
N SER A 32 13.01 19.94 10.32
CA SER A 32 12.53 18.98 11.32
C SER A 32 12.10 17.65 10.69
N PHE A 33 11.48 17.66 9.51
CA PHE A 33 11.02 16.46 8.83
C PHE A 33 12.17 15.65 8.22
N SER A 34 13.17 16.35 7.68
CA SER A 34 14.31 15.76 6.96
C SER A 34 15.42 15.23 7.86
N ALA A 35 15.36 15.49 9.16
CA ALA A 35 16.42 15.21 10.12
C ALA A 35 16.79 13.72 10.33
N THR A 36 16.12 12.74 9.70
CA THR A 36 16.52 11.33 9.93
C THR A 36 16.17 10.28 8.88
N LYS A 37 15.16 10.45 8.01
CA LYS A 37 14.75 9.36 7.06
C LYS A 37 14.16 9.79 5.71
N PHE A 38 13.90 11.08 5.51
CA PHE A 38 13.29 11.58 4.28
C PHE A 38 13.91 12.93 3.92
N VAL A 39 14.97 12.89 3.12
CA VAL A 39 15.59 14.11 2.59
C VAL A 39 14.95 14.39 1.23
N PRO A 40 14.10 15.41 1.08
CA PRO A 40 13.46 15.66 -0.20
C PRO A 40 14.48 16.16 -1.24
N VAL A 41 14.38 15.66 -2.47
CA VAL A 41 15.10 16.19 -3.64
C VAL A 41 14.34 17.34 -4.30
N SER A 42 13.03 17.40 -4.07
CA SER A 42 12.16 18.45 -4.61
C SER A 42 10.96 18.67 -3.69
N ILE A 43 10.57 19.94 -3.60
CA ILE A 43 9.49 20.43 -2.76
C ILE A 43 8.61 21.31 -3.64
N THR A 44 7.31 21.06 -3.64
CA THR A 44 6.37 21.80 -4.50
C THR A 44 5.12 22.13 -3.72
N GLU A 45 4.73 23.41 -3.76
CA GLU A 45 3.43 23.83 -3.23
C GLU A 45 2.31 23.31 -4.15
N ILE A 46 1.34 22.65 -3.53
CA ILE A 46 0.20 22.02 -4.17
C ILE A 46 -1.10 22.48 -3.52
N ASP A 47 -2.19 22.41 -4.28
CA ASP A 47 -3.53 22.55 -3.74
C ASP A 47 -3.88 21.28 -2.94
N PRO A 48 -4.29 21.37 -1.65
CA PRO A 48 -4.69 20.20 -0.88
C PRO A 48 -5.82 19.38 -1.52
N ALA A 49 -6.65 19.98 -2.39
CA ALA A 49 -7.70 19.28 -3.11
C ALA A 49 -7.18 18.29 -4.17
N THR A 50 -5.93 18.43 -4.64
CA THR A 50 -5.33 17.50 -5.62
C THR A 50 -4.74 16.25 -4.99
N VAL A 51 -4.68 16.20 -3.66
CA VAL A 51 -4.19 15.03 -2.92
C VAL A 51 -5.18 13.86 -3.09
N PRO A 52 -4.71 12.68 -3.53
CA PRO A 52 -5.59 11.52 -3.70
C PRO A 52 -6.28 11.14 -2.39
N GLN A 53 -7.60 10.96 -2.45
CA GLN A 53 -8.41 10.59 -1.28
C GLN A 53 -8.33 9.10 -0.96
N ASP A 54 -8.16 8.25 -1.99
CA ASP A 54 -7.91 6.83 -1.80
C ASP A 54 -6.47 6.60 -1.33
N ARG A 55 -6.33 6.17 -0.07
CA ARG A 55 -5.05 5.95 0.59
C ARG A 55 -4.60 4.49 0.55
N THR A 56 -5.29 3.62 -0.17
CA THR A 56 -4.98 2.17 -0.26
C THR A 56 -3.54 1.93 -0.73
N PHE A 57 -3.08 2.74 -1.69
CA PHE A 57 -1.74 2.65 -2.27
C PHE A 57 -0.84 3.84 -1.92
N ARG A 58 -1.06 4.45 -0.74
CA ARG A 58 -0.30 5.63 -0.32
C ARG A 58 1.21 5.44 -0.36
N ASP A 59 1.69 4.27 0.03
CA ASP A 59 3.12 3.96 0.06
C ASP A 59 3.72 3.77 -1.35
N ALA A 60 2.86 3.69 -2.37
CA ALA A 60 3.22 3.64 -3.78
C ALA A 60 3.01 4.98 -4.50
N TRP A 61 2.56 6.04 -3.81
CA TRP A 61 2.39 7.35 -4.45
C TRP A 61 3.72 7.88 -4.99
N SER A 62 3.66 8.35 -6.24
CA SER A 62 4.70 9.10 -6.92
C SER A 62 4.15 10.49 -7.28
N PHE A 63 5.05 11.45 -7.51
CA PHE A 63 4.68 12.82 -7.85
C PHE A 63 5.57 13.35 -8.98
N ASP A 64 4.91 13.93 -9.97
CA ASP A 64 5.53 14.69 -11.05
C ASP A 64 5.55 16.17 -10.64
N HIS A 65 6.75 16.74 -10.52
CA HIS A 65 6.92 18.14 -10.10
C HIS A 65 6.60 19.14 -11.20
N GLU A 66 6.79 18.77 -12.47
CA GLU A 66 6.51 19.63 -13.61
C GLU A 66 5.01 19.68 -13.88
N ALA A 67 4.37 18.51 -13.92
CA ALA A 67 2.92 18.39 -14.11
C ALA A 67 2.10 18.68 -12.84
N LYS A 68 2.74 18.72 -11.66
CA LYS A 68 2.11 18.81 -10.33
C LYS A 68 1.01 17.75 -10.12
N ALA A 69 1.27 16.54 -10.57
CA ALA A 69 0.31 15.45 -10.59
C ALA A 69 0.78 14.26 -9.75
N PHE A 70 -0.17 13.60 -9.09
CA PHE A 70 0.06 12.33 -8.39
C PHE A 70 -0.12 11.15 -9.33
N ASP A 71 0.71 10.14 -9.14
CA ASP A 71 0.59 8.85 -9.81
C ASP A 71 1.02 7.72 -8.85
N HIS A 72 1.15 6.49 -9.34
CA HIS A 72 1.58 5.33 -8.57
C HIS A 72 2.81 4.67 -9.19
N ASP A 73 3.82 4.43 -8.36
CA ASP A 73 4.86 3.47 -8.64
C ASP A 73 4.25 2.06 -8.63
N MET A 74 4.00 1.49 -9.81
CA MET A 74 3.36 0.19 -9.94
C MET A 74 4.17 -0.95 -9.33
N GLY A 75 5.50 -0.85 -9.25
CA GLY A 75 6.32 -1.83 -8.53
C GLY A 75 5.97 -1.87 -7.05
N ARG A 76 5.93 -0.69 -6.42
CA ARG A 76 5.51 -0.54 -5.01
C ARG A 76 4.04 -0.86 -4.79
N ALA A 77 3.17 -0.51 -5.73
CA ALA A 77 1.74 -0.78 -5.63
C ALA A 77 1.48 -2.29 -5.58
N ARG A 78 2.15 -3.08 -6.43
CA ARG A 78 2.09 -4.55 -6.41
C ARG A 78 2.54 -5.13 -5.08
N GLU A 79 3.65 -4.65 -4.52
CA GLU A 79 4.11 -5.13 -3.21
C GLU A 79 3.13 -4.79 -2.08
N THR A 80 2.60 -3.56 -2.09
CA THR A 80 1.58 -3.11 -1.12
C THR A 80 0.34 -3.99 -1.22
N HIS A 81 -0.12 -4.30 -2.43
CA HIS A 81 -1.25 -5.20 -2.65
C HIS A 81 -0.99 -6.61 -2.12
N ARG A 82 0.20 -7.20 -2.40
CA ARG A 82 0.56 -8.52 -1.85
C ARG A 82 0.60 -8.50 -0.33
N GLN A 83 1.08 -7.42 0.30
CA GLN A 83 1.04 -7.28 1.75
C GLN A 83 -0.40 -7.21 2.28
N ALA A 84 -1.29 -6.46 1.63
CA ALA A 84 -2.70 -6.42 1.99
C ALA A 84 -3.37 -7.80 1.92
N LEU A 85 -3.15 -8.55 0.84
CA LEU A 85 -3.65 -9.93 0.71
C LEU A 85 -3.10 -10.85 1.81
N ARG A 86 -1.81 -10.70 2.18
CA ARG A 86 -1.21 -11.45 3.29
C ARG A 86 -1.89 -11.13 4.62
N VAL A 87 -2.18 -9.87 4.89
CA VAL A 87 -2.88 -9.44 6.11
C VAL A 87 -4.29 -10.02 6.14
N GLN A 88 -5.04 -9.91 5.03
CA GLN A 88 -6.42 -10.39 4.95
C GLN A 88 -6.54 -11.91 5.08
N ARG A 89 -5.60 -12.69 4.52
CA ARG A 89 -5.66 -14.16 4.60
C ARG A 89 -5.26 -14.73 5.96
N THR A 90 -4.51 -14.00 6.78
CA THR A 90 -4.04 -14.48 8.10
C THR A 90 -5.19 -14.99 8.98
N PRO A 91 -6.27 -14.22 9.25
CA PRO A 91 -7.39 -14.72 10.07
C PRO A 91 -8.15 -15.88 9.41
N LEU A 92 -8.21 -15.93 8.07
CA LEU A 92 -8.85 -17.03 7.34
C LEU A 92 -8.06 -18.32 7.50
N LEU A 93 -6.74 -18.27 7.33
CA LEU A 93 -5.85 -19.41 7.54
C LEU A 93 -5.92 -19.93 8.97
N ALA A 94 -5.97 -19.04 9.97
CA ALA A 94 -6.13 -19.44 11.37
C ALA A 94 -7.46 -20.16 11.62
N THR A 95 -8.54 -19.73 10.96
CA THR A 95 -9.84 -20.43 11.02
C THR A 95 -9.75 -21.82 10.41
N LEU A 96 -9.12 -21.95 9.23
CA LEU A 96 -8.93 -23.22 8.56
C LEU A 96 -8.02 -24.18 9.34
N ASP A 97 -7.04 -23.66 10.10
CA ASP A 97 -6.18 -24.46 10.98
C ASP A 97 -6.98 -25.12 12.12
N VAL A 98 -8.07 -24.50 12.57
CA VAL A 98 -9.01 -25.12 13.53
C VAL A 98 -9.88 -26.18 12.83
N GLU A 99 -10.39 -25.88 11.65
CA GLU A 99 -11.26 -26.81 10.91
C GLU A 99 -10.53 -28.09 10.47
N ILE A 100 -9.28 -27.97 10.01
CA ILE A 100 -8.45 -29.14 9.68
C ILE A 100 -8.23 -30.02 10.93
N SER A 101 -7.98 -29.41 12.09
CA SER A 101 -7.77 -30.13 13.35
C SER A 101 -9.02 -30.91 13.78
N LYS A 102 -10.21 -30.31 13.61
CA LYS A 102 -11.49 -31.00 13.84
C LYS A 102 -11.74 -32.14 12.85
N ALA A 103 -11.42 -31.94 11.57
CA ALA A 103 -11.59 -32.95 10.54
C ALA A 103 -10.70 -34.18 10.79
N VAL A 104 -9.43 -33.94 11.15
CA VAL A 104 -8.48 -34.99 11.55
C VAL A 104 -8.99 -35.76 12.76
N ALA A 105 -9.47 -35.08 13.80
CA ALA A 105 -10.02 -35.73 15.00
C ALA A 105 -11.22 -36.62 14.69
N LYS A 106 -11.99 -36.31 13.64
CA LYS A 106 -13.15 -37.09 13.18
C LYS A 106 -12.80 -38.18 12.15
N GLY A 107 -11.58 -38.20 11.63
CA GLY A 107 -11.20 -39.06 10.50
C GLY A 107 -11.91 -38.72 9.18
N ASP A 108 -12.37 -37.47 9.01
CA ASP A 108 -13.11 -37.03 7.83
C ASP A 108 -12.13 -36.64 6.69
N SER A 109 -11.77 -37.62 5.86
CA SER A 109 -10.82 -37.45 4.76
C SER A 109 -11.28 -36.46 3.69
N LYS A 110 -12.60 -36.30 3.51
CA LYS A 110 -13.15 -35.33 2.56
C LYS A 110 -12.97 -33.92 3.11
N ALA A 111 -13.35 -33.67 4.35
CA ALA A 111 -13.19 -32.36 4.99
C ALA A 111 -11.70 -31.94 5.05
N ILE A 112 -10.79 -32.87 5.32
CA ILE A 112 -9.34 -32.62 5.26
C ILE A 112 -8.94 -32.10 3.87
N THR A 113 -9.37 -32.79 2.82
CA THR A 113 -9.04 -32.44 1.43
C THR A 113 -9.58 -31.06 1.04
N ASP A 114 -10.83 -30.78 1.41
CA ASP A 114 -11.49 -29.51 1.11
C ASP A 114 -10.82 -28.32 1.82
N VAL A 115 -10.46 -28.49 3.10
CA VAL A 115 -9.76 -27.45 3.88
C VAL A 115 -8.35 -27.19 3.34
N GLU A 116 -7.57 -28.23 3.00
CA GLU A 116 -6.24 -28.04 2.41
C GLU A 116 -6.30 -27.34 1.04
N LYS A 117 -7.30 -27.66 0.21
CA LYS A 117 -7.52 -26.95 -1.05
C LYS A 117 -7.77 -25.46 -0.84
N GLU A 118 -8.57 -25.11 0.16
CA GLU A 118 -8.85 -23.71 0.48
C GLU A 118 -7.62 -22.98 1.06
N ARG A 119 -6.85 -23.65 1.94
CA ARG A 119 -5.58 -23.10 2.44
C ARG A 119 -4.61 -22.83 1.29
N GLN A 120 -4.57 -23.72 0.30
CA GLN A 120 -3.74 -23.55 -0.88
C GLN A 120 -4.22 -22.38 -1.76
N ARG A 121 -5.53 -22.26 -2.01
CA ARG A 121 -6.13 -21.11 -2.72
C ARG A 121 -5.72 -19.77 -2.11
N LEU A 122 -5.84 -19.64 -0.78
CA LEU A 122 -5.47 -18.43 -0.04
C LEU A 122 -3.95 -18.14 -0.06
N ARG A 123 -3.12 -19.18 -0.21
CA ARG A 123 -1.67 -19.01 -0.35
C ARG A 123 -1.30 -18.55 -1.76
N ASP A 124 -1.94 -19.14 -2.76
CA ASP A 124 -1.64 -18.93 -4.18
C ASP A 124 -2.09 -17.56 -4.70
N ILE A 125 -3.12 -16.96 -4.11
CA ILE A 125 -3.57 -15.60 -4.50
C ILE A 125 -2.46 -14.55 -4.43
N THR A 126 -1.49 -14.70 -3.50
CA THR A 126 -0.34 -13.76 -3.41
C THR A 126 0.71 -13.95 -4.50
N LYS A 127 0.60 -15.03 -5.28
CA LYS A 127 1.44 -15.36 -6.44
C LYS A 127 0.64 -15.29 -7.74
N ASP A 128 -0.56 -14.70 -7.71
CA ASP A 128 -1.40 -14.59 -8.88
C ASP A 128 -0.66 -13.75 -9.95
N PRO A 129 -0.42 -14.30 -11.16
CA PRO A 129 0.32 -13.60 -12.21
C PRO A 129 -0.36 -12.30 -12.66
N ARG A 130 -1.66 -12.13 -12.38
CA ARG A 130 -2.37 -10.87 -12.63
C ARG A 130 -1.81 -9.71 -11.81
N ILE A 131 -1.21 -9.99 -10.64
CA ILE A 131 -0.53 -8.96 -9.83
C ILE A 131 0.71 -8.45 -10.60
N ASP A 132 1.48 -9.35 -11.20
CA ASP A 132 2.68 -8.99 -11.96
C ASP A 132 2.34 -8.35 -13.33
N ALA A 133 1.16 -8.65 -13.88
CA ALA A 133 0.67 -8.07 -15.12
C ALA A 133 -0.08 -6.73 -14.94
N ALA A 134 -0.49 -6.38 -13.72
CA ALA A 134 -1.29 -5.18 -13.44
C ALA A 134 -0.58 -3.90 -13.92
N ALA A 135 -1.27 -3.11 -14.74
CA ALA A 135 -0.77 -1.84 -15.27
C ALA A 135 -1.26 -0.65 -14.42
N THR A 136 -2.34 -0.83 -13.68
CA THR A 136 -2.96 0.21 -12.84
C THR A 136 -3.28 -0.31 -11.43
N VAL A 137 -3.48 0.61 -10.49
CA VAL A 137 -3.95 0.27 -9.15
C VAL A 137 -5.37 -0.33 -9.16
N ASP A 138 -6.19 -0.02 -10.16
CA ASP A 138 -7.53 -0.58 -10.28
C ASP A 138 -7.49 -2.03 -10.75
N ASP A 139 -6.53 -2.41 -11.61
CA ASP A 139 -6.25 -3.82 -11.93
C ASP A 139 -5.88 -4.60 -10.66
N LEU A 140 -5.09 -4.00 -9.76
CA LEU A 140 -4.74 -4.61 -8.48
C LEU A 140 -5.97 -4.75 -7.57
N LYS A 141 -6.83 -3.73 -7.49
CA LYS A 141 -8.05 -3.79 -6.67
C LYS A 141 -9.03 -4.88 -7.13
N ALA A 142 -8.99 -5.25 -8.40
CA ALA A 142 -9.81 -6.35 -8.92
C ALA A 142 -9.35 -7.74 -8.40
N ILE A 143 -8.15 -7.86 -7.87
CA ILE A 143 -7.60 -9.09 -7.31
C ILE A 143 -7.95 -9.15 -5.82
N THR A 144 -8.77 -10.13 -5.45
CA THR A 144 -9.32 -10.28 -4.10
C THR A 144 -9.25 -11.75 -3.65
N LEU A 145 -9.41 -12.00 -2.35
CA LEU A 145 -9.43 -13.34 -1.75
C LEU A 145 -10.69 -14.14 -2.10
#